data_AF-A0A645D359-F1
#
_entry.id   AF-A0A645D359-F1
#
_cell.length_a   1.000
_cell.length_b   1.000
_cell.length_c   1.000
_cell.angle_alpha   90.00
_cell.angle_beta   90.00
_cell.angle_gamma   90.00
#
_symmetry.space_group_name_H-M   'P 1'
#
loop_
_entity.id
_entity.type
_entity.pdbx_description
1 polymer ?
#
loop_
_entity_poly.entity_id
_entity_poly.type
_entity_poly.pdbx_seq_one_letter_code
_entity_poly.pdbx_strand_id
1 'polypeptide(L)'
;MPSLTQTAIAHAGSEEAASLLEEQLDLFQTSSPSYLLMASIDGCVRLLEERGDELFEAWHERLGRFCREAQVLKRFTIFGLNGLPGGVFGHDPSKILIGCAHSGISGYRLLHTLREGYGIDLEMAGYRSALAMTGMGDAEDALSRLVMALKDIEQNTAPGELPPDDALPRAEAVLSPGEALERDHELIPIEAAAGLVCAEYVTAYPPGIPLLVPGEAITARIVTAAGRGESLMKSKSKGKGGQIAVLKAVSEL
;
A
#
# COMPACT_ATOMS: atom_id res chain seq x y z
N MET A 1 -9.96 -12.72 -1.78
CA MET A 1 -11.13 -13.61 -1.85
C MET A 1 -12.08 -13.10 -2.93
N PRO A 2 -12.80 -13.96 -3.67
CA PRO A 2 -13.63 -13.56 -4.79
C PRO A 2 -14.97 -12.99 -4.32
N SER A 3 -15.08 -11.67 -4.24
CA SER A 3 -16.34 -10.96 -4.04
C SER A 3 -16.31 -9.61 -4.77
N LEU A 4 -17.49 -9.05 -5.04
CA LEU A 4 -17.60 -7.75 -5.69
C LEU A 4 -17.02 -6.63 -4.81
N THR A 5 -16.47 -5.60 -5.45
CA THR A 5 -15.98 -4.41 -4.74
C THR A 5 -17.08 -3.82 -3.85
N GLN A 6 -16.71 -3.28 -2.68
CA GLN A 6 -17.60 -2.75 -1.62
C GLN A 6 -18.18 -3.78 -0.64
N THR A 7 -17.86 -5.07 -0.76
CA THR A 7 -18.20 -6.07 0.26
C THR A 7 -17.11 -6.19 1.32
N ALA A 8 -17.49 -6.40 2.58
CA ALA A 8 -16.59 -6.73 3.69
C ALA A 8 -17.30 -7.64 4.70
N ILE A 9 -16.52 -8.40 5.48
CA ILE A 9 -17.01 -9.19 6.61
C ILE A 9 -16.30 -8.66 7.88
N ALA A 10 -17.07 -8.47 8.95
CA ALA A 10 -16.57 -8.14 10.27
C ALA A 10 -16.89 -9.30 11.22
N HIS A 11 -15.86 -9.85 11.88
CA HIS A 11 -16.01 -10.93 12.85
C HIS A 11 -15.90 -10.36 14.27
N ALA A 12 -16.93 -10.61 15.09
CA ALA A 12 -16.91 -10.27 16.51
C ALA A 12 -16.41 -11.47 17.33
N GLY A 13 -15.51 -11.22 18.29
CA GLY A 13 -14.92 -12.27 19.13
C GLY A 13 -15.78 -12.68 20.34
N SER A 14 -16.89 -11.98 20.60
CA SER A 14 -17.86 -12.29 21.67
C SER A 14 -19.25 -11.77 21.29
N GLU A 15 -20.28 -12.24 21.99
CA GLU A 15 -21.67 -11.78 21.78
C GLU A 15 -21.86 -10.31 22.15
N GLU A 16 -21.16 -9.82 23.19
CA GLU A 16 -21.21 -8.41 23.59
C GLU A 16 -20.61 -7.52 22.50
N ALA A 17 -19.47 -7.93 21.92
CA ALA A 17 -18.85 -7.22 20.82
C ALA A 17 -19.72 -7.25 19.54
N ALA A 18 -20.40 -8.37 19.28
CA ALA A 18 -21.33 -8.49 18.16
C ALA A 18 -22.51 -7.51 18.31
N SER A 19 -23.09 -7.45 19.51
CA SER A 19 -24.23 -6.57 19.79
C SER A 19 -23.85 -5.08 19.63
N LEU A 20 -22.68 -4.69 20.14
CA LEU A 20 -22.17 -3.33 19.96
C LEU A 20 -21.85 -3.04 18.49
N LEU A 21 -21.27 -4.00 17.77
CA LEU A 21 -20.96 -3.85 16.35
C LEU A 21 -22.24 -3.62 15.53
N GLU A 22 -23.31 -4.40 15.77
CA GLU A 22 -24.61 -4.22 15.13
C GLU A 22 -25.16 -2.81 15.35
N GLU A 23 -25.16 -2.32 16.60
CA GLU A 23 -25.62 -0.96 16.93
C GLU A 23 -24.82 0.12 16.17
N GLN A 24 -23.50 -0.03 16.06
CA GLN A 24 -22.68 0.94 15.35
C GLN A 24 -22.82 0.86 13.83
N LEU A 25 -23.09 -0.33 13.28
CA LEU A 25 -23.24 -0.52 11.83
C LEU A 25 -24.46 0.25 11.28
N ASP A 26 -25.51 0.43 12.08
CA ASP A 26 -26.69 1.23 11.69
C ASP A 26 -26.35 2.68 11.32
N LEU A 27 -25.24 3.23 11.83
CA LEU A 27 -24.77 4.58 11.49
C LEU A 27 -24.07 4.66 10.13
N PHE A 28 -23.47 3.56 9.67
CA PHE A 28 -22.61 3.54 8.48
C PHE A 28 -23.23 2.82 7.28
N GLN A 29 -24.17 1.91 7.53
CA GLN A 29 -24.81 1.12 6.48
C GLN A 29 -25.99 1.88 5.84
N THR A 30 -26.23 1.58 4.56
CA THR A 30 -27.46 2.00 3.90
C THR A 30 -28.63 1.16 4.40
N SER A 31 -29.79 1.79 4.59
CA SER A 31 -31.05 1.08 4.85
C SER A 31 -31.56 0.25 3.65
N SER A 32 -30.88 0.34 2.50
CA SER A 32 -31.20 -0.37 1.26
C SER A 32 -29.93 -1.00 0.67
N PRO A 33 -29.42 -2.10 1.26
CA PRO A 33 -28.20 -2.74 0.77
C PRO A 33 -28.41 -3.34 -0.62
N SER A 34 -27.33 -3.41 -1.41
CA SER A 34 -27.36 -4.09 -2.70
C SER A 34 -27.39 -5.60 -2.49
N TYR A 35 -28.51 -6.23 -2.84
CA TYR A 35 -28.67 -7.68 -2.76
C TYR A 35 -27.68 -8.43 -3.67
N LEU A 36 -27.19 -7.81 -4.74
CA LEU A 36 -26.13 -8.37 -5.58
C LEU A 36 -24.79 -8.43 -4.84
N LEU A 37 -24.45 -7.40 -4.06
CA LEU A 37 -23.25 -7.40 -3.22
C LEU A 37 -23.37 -8.43 -2.10
N MET A 38 -24.54 -8.50 -1.44
CA MET A 38 -24.81 -9.50 -0.41
C MET A 38 -24.69 -10.93 -0.94
N ALA A 39 -25.33 -11.23 -2.07
CA ALA A 39 -25.23 -12.55 -2.70
C ALA A 39 -23.79 -12.87 -3.12
N SER A 40 -23.01 -11.88 -3.56
CA SER A 40 -21.62 -12.09 -3.95
C SER A 40 -20.72 -12.43 -2.77
N ILE A 41 -20.90 -11.82 -1.60
CA ILE A 41 -20.08 -12.13 -0.42
C ILE A 41 -20.52 -13.44 0.24
N ASP A 42 -21.82 -13.73 0.26
CA ASP A 42 -22.36 -15.03 0.69
C ASP A 42 -21.82 -16.18 -0.18
N GLY A 43 -21.81 -15.99 -1.50
CA GLY A 43 -21.20 -16.94 -2.44
C GLY A 43 -19.70 -17.16 -2.20
N CYS A 44 -18.97 -16.13 -1.75
CA CYS A 44 -17.57 -16.26 -1.36
C CYS A 44 -17.41 -17.11 -0.09
N VAL A 45 -18.25 -16.90 0.93
CA VAL A 45 -18.24 -17.70 2.17
C VAL A 45 -18.49 -19.16 1.84
N ARG A 46 -19.57 -19.45 1.09
CA ARG A 46 -19.90 -20.81 0.66
C ARG A 46 -18.78 -21.47 -0.15
N LEU A 47 -18.11 -20.74 -1.04
CA LEU A 47 -16.95 -21.26 -1.79
C LEU A 47 -15.82 -21.69 -0.85
N LEU A 48 -15.53 -20.90 0.19
CA LEU A 48 -14.49 -21.20 1.16
C LEU A 48 -14.87 -22.39 2.05
N GLU A 49 -16.13 -22.50 2.44
CA GLU A 49 -16.63 -23.66 3.22
C GLU A 49 -16.59 -24.96 2.42
N GLU A 50 -17.01 -24.92 1.15
CA GLU A 50 -17.11 -26.13 0.31
C GLU A 50 -15.77 -26.55 -0.30
N ARG A 51 -14.91 -25.58 -0.67
CA ARG A 51 -13.72 -25.81 -1.50
C ARG A 51 -12.46 -25.07 -1.04
N GLY A 52 -12.49 -24.42 0.13
CA GLY A 52 -11.36 -23.63 0.65
C GLY A 52 -10.06 -24.42 0.65
N ASP A 53 -10.05 -25.58 1.30
CA ASP A 53 -8.84 -26.42 1.45
C ASP A 53 -8.21 -26.77 0.10
N GLU A 54 -9.03 -27.23 -0.87
CA GLU A 54 -8.58 -27.54 -2.23
C GLU A 54 -7.94 -26.33 -2.92
N LEU A 55 -8.61 -25.17 -2.86
CA LEU A 55 -8.17 -23.95 -3.54
C LEU A 55 -6.91 -23.36 -2.91
N PHE A 56 -6.81 -23.38 -1.59
CA PHE A 56 -5.64 -22.90 -0.87
C PHE A 56 -4.44 -23.82 -1.07
N GLU A 57 -4.63 -25.14 -1.05
CA GLU A 57 -3.53 -26.09 -1.31
C GLU A 57 -2.99 -25.91 -2.72
N ALA A 58 -3.86 -25.87 -3.74
CA ALA A 58 -3.45 -25.65 -5.12
C ALA A 58 -2.75 -24.29 -5.32
N TRP A 59 -3.18 -23.25 -4.59
CA TRP A 59 -2.51 -21.95 -4.61
C TRP A 59 -1.16 -21.99 -3.90
N HIS A 60 -1.06 -22.68 -2.76
CA HIS A 60 0.18 -22.88 -2.00
C HIS A 60 1.23 -23.62 -2.83
N GLU A 61 0.84 -24.67 -3.56
CA GLU A 61 1.73 -25.39 -4.47
C GLU A 61 2.28 -24.49 -5.59
N ARG A 62 1.42 -23.63 -6.16
CA ARG A 62 1.82 -22.65 -7.19
C ARG A 62 2.79 -21.61 -6.63
N LEU A 63 2.56 -21.11 -5.42
CA LEU A 63 3.50 -20.24 -4.71
C LEU A 63 4.85 -20.94 -4.45
N GLY A 64 4.82 -22.19 -4.00
CA GLY A 64 6.02 -23.00 -3.80
C GLY A 64 6.81 -23.18 -5.09
N ARG A 65 6.13 -23.40 -6.22
CA ARG A 65 6.76 -23.47 -7.55
C ARG A 65 7.40 -22.14 -7.94
N PHE A 66 6.67 -21.04 -7.81
CA PHE A 66 7.21 -19.69 -8.04
C PHE A 66 8.49 -19.45 -7.24
N CYS A 67 8.47 -19.73 -5.93
CA CYS A 67 9.63 -19.56 -5.07
C CYS A 67 10.84 -20.37 -5.56
N ARG A 68 10.66 -21.64 -5.95
CA ARG A 68 11.74 -22.47 -6.52
C ARG A 68 12.28 -21.89 -7.82
N GLU A 69 11.40 -21.44 -8.71
CA GLU A 69 11.78 -20.90 -10.01
C GLU A 69 12.41 -19.52 -9.93
N ALA A 70 12.06 -18.73 -8.90
CA ALA A 70 12.61 -17.39 -8.68
C ALA A 70 14.02 -17.42 -8.09
N GLN A 71 14.50 -18.55 -7.56
CA GLN A 71 15.86 -18.67 -7.01
C GLN A 71 16.97 -18.40 -8.03
N VAL A 72 16.68 -18.55 -9.33
CA VAL A 72 17.66 -18.30 -10.40
C VAL A 72 17.80 -16.82 -10.77
N LEU A 73 16.88 -15.96 -10.30
CA LEU A 73 16.97 -14.52 -10.50
C LEU A 73 18.20 -13.99 -9.75
N LYS A 74 19.05 -13.24 -10.44
CA LYS A 74 20.32 -12.75 -9.87
C LYS A 74 20.23 -11.31 -9.41
N ARG A 75 19.34 -10.53 -10.02
CA ARG A 75 19.28 -9.08 -9.86
C ARG A 75 17.97 -8.61 -9.24
N PHE A 76 16.88 -9.33 -9.49
CA PHE A 76 15.68 -9.20 -8.69
C PHE A 76 15.77 -10.07 -7.44
N THR A 77 15.56 -9.46 -6.27
CA THR A 77 15.51 -10.19 -5.01
C THR A 77 14.07 -10.40 -4.59
N ILE A 78 13.65 -11.64 -4.34
CA ILE A 78 12.32 -11.89 -3.76
C ILE A 78 12.45 -11.93 -2.24
N PHE A 79 11.70 -11.07 -1.54
CA PHE A 79 11.71 -11.03 -0.08
C PHE A 79 11.29 -12.39 0.50
N GLY A 80 12.00 -12.84 1.55
CA GLY A 80 11.74 -14.11 2.22
C GLY A 80 12.30 -15.36 1.54
N LEU A 81 12.75 -15.27 0.28
CA LEU A 81 13.26 -16.43 -0.47
C LEU A 81 14.61 -16.95 0.07
N ASN A 82 15.46 -16.05 0.59
CA ASN A 82 16.76 -16.39 1.19
C ASN A 82 16.73 -16.34 2.73
N GLY A 83 15.55 -16.54 3.32
CA GLY A 83 15.32 -16.36 4.75
C GLY A 83 14.84 -14.95 5.10
N LEU A 84 14.37 -14.80 6.34
CA LEU A 84 13.83 -13.57 6.87
C LEU A 84 14.86 -12.87 7.76
N PRO A 85 14.94 -11.53 7.72
CA PRO A 85 15.78 -10.79 8.66
C PRO A 85 15.27 -10.96 10.10
N GLY A 86 16.16 -10.76 11.07
CA GLY A 86 15.80 -10.76 12.48
C GLY A 86 14.72 -9.72 12.81
N GLY A 87 13.81 -10.04 13.72
CA GLY A 87 12.69 -9.17 14.11
C GLY A 87 11.43 -9.32 13.26
N VAL A 88 11.43 -10.19 12.25
CA VAL A 88 10.22 -10.54 11.49
C VAL A 88 9.45 -11.66 12.21
N PHE A 89 8.22 -11.38 12.63
CA PHE A 89 7.34 -12.36 13.29
C PHE A 89 6.79 -13.42 12.32
N GLY A 90 6.45 -13.00 11.10
CA GLY A 90 5.91 -13.88 10.06
C GLY A 90 6.01 -13.25 8.68
N HIS A 91 5.90 -14.09 7.64
CA HIS A 91 5.97 -13.67 6.24
C HIS A 91 4.81 -14.30 5.47
N ASP A 92 4.06 -13.47 4.77
CA ASP A 92 3.01 -13.90 3.86
C ASP A 92 3.58 -14.06 2.43
N PRO A 93 3.78 -15.29 1.94
CA PRO A 93 4.36 -15.53 0.61
C PRO A 93 3.46 -15.07 -0.54
N SER A 94 2.18 -14.76 -0.28
CA SER A 94 1.28 -14.18 -1.30
C SER A 94 1.60 -12.72 -1.64
N LYS A 95 2.38 -12.05 -0.78
CA LYS A 95 2.85 -10.66 -0.97
C LYS A 95 4.25 -10.69 -1.54
N ILE A 96 4.35 -10.94 -2.84
CA ILE A 96 5.61 -11.11 -3.55
C ILE A 96 6.27 -9.73 -3.71
N LEU A 97 7.12 -9.38 -2.74
CA LEU A 97 7.91 -8.16 -2.76
C LEU A 97 9.20 -8.38 -3.57
N ILE A 98 9.23 -7.75 -4.75
CA ILE A 98 10.33 -7.82 -5.72
C ILE A 98 11.25 -6.63 -5.49
N GLY A 99 12.44 -6.89 -4.94
CA GLY A 99 13.50 -5.92 -4.78
C GLY A 99 14.25 -5.68 -6.09
N CYS A 100 14.49 -4.41 -6.39
CA CYS A 100 15.09 -3.91 -7.63
C CYS A 100 16.45 -3.23 -7.38
N ALA A 101 16.99 -3.32 -6.17
CA ALA A 101 18.22 -2.63 -5.77
C ALA A 101 19.41 -2.88 -6.72
N HIS A 102 19.48 -4.06 -7.32
CA HIS A 102 20.57 -4.52 -8.19
C HIS A 102 20.09 -4.79 -9.63
N SER A 103 18.86 -4.45 -9.98
CA SER A 103 18.25 -4.77 -11.28
C SER A 103 18.57 -3.79 -12.39
N GLY A 104 19.15 -2.62 -12.07
CA GLY A 104 19.36 -1.53 -13.02
C GLY A 104 18.09 -0.77 -13.41
N ILE A 105 16.91 -1.18 -12.92
CA ILE A 105 15.62 -0.51 -13.17
C ILE A 105 14.86 -0.29 -11.87
N SER A 106 14.22 0.87 -11.73
CA SER A 106 13.38 1.15 -10.57
C SER A 106 12.13 0.26 -10.54
N GLY A 107 11.53 0.10 -9.36
CA GLY A 107 10.24 -0.58 -9.21
C GLY A 107 9.14 0.04 -10.07
N TYR A 108 9.15 1.36 -10.25
CA TYR A 108 8.23 2.07 -11.16
C TYR A 108 8.39 1.62 -12.62
N ARG A 109 9.64 1.50 -13.08
CA ARG A 109 9.95 1.02 -14.43
C ARG A 109 9.57 -0.45 -14.57
N LEU A 110 9.84 -1.27 -13.56
CA LEU A 110 9.45 -2.68 -13.55
C LEU A 110 7.92 -2.83 -13.68
N LEU A 111 7.15 -2.09 -12.87
CA LEU A 111 5.68 -2.10 -12.91
C LEU A 111 5.15 -1.74 -14.31
N HIS A 112 5.68 -0.67 -14.91
CA HIS A 112 5.29 -0.25 -16.26
C HIS A 112 5.67 -1.29 -17.32
N THR A 113 6.88 -1.85 -17.23
CA THR A 113 7.38 -2.87 -18.17
C THR A 113 6.54 -4.14 -18.11
N LEU A 114 6.19 -4.61 -16.91
CA LEU A 114 5.33 -5.78 -16.72
C LEU A 114 3.92 -5.55 -17.26
N ARG A 115 3.34 -4.36 -17.05
CA ARG A 115 2.02 -4.01 -17.56
C ARG A 115 2.00 -3.99 -19.09
N GLU A 116 2.88 -3.21 -19.71
CA GLU A 116 2.84 -2.96 -21.15
C GLU A 116 3.43 -4.11 -21.98
N GLY A 117 4.52 -4.71 -21.50
CA GLY A 117 5.24 -5.76 -22.23
C GLY A 117 4.68 -7.16 -21.99
N TYR A 118 4.11 -7.42 -20.81
CA TYR A 118 3.74 -8.77 -20.40
C TYR A 118 2.28 -8.92 -19.97
N GLY A 119 1.50 -7.82 -19.90
CA GLY A 119 0.12 -7.85 -19.44
C GLY A 119 0.00 -8.35 -17.99
N ILE A 120 0.91 -7.91 -17.13
CA ILE A 120 0.95 -8.24 -15.70
C ILE A 120 0.87 -6.94 -14.91
N ASP A 121 -0.23 -6.78 -14.17
CA ASP A 121 -0.42 -5.65 -13.27
C ASP A 121 0.11 -5.97 -11.87
N LEU A 122 1.02 -5.12 -11.39
CA LEU A 122 1.47 -5.14 -10.01
C LEU A 122 0.58 -4.25 -9.15
N GLU A 123 0.44 -4.59 -7.87
CA GLU A 123 -0.36 -3.84 -6.90
C GLU A 123 0.23 -2.44 -6.66
N MET A 124 1.54 -2.39 -6.41
CA MET A 124 2.23 -1.16 -6.07
C MET A 124 3.71 -1.23 -6.45
N ALA A 125 4.32 -0.07 -6.65
CA ALA A 125 5.77 0.06 -6.75
C ALA A 125 6.29 1.20 -5.86
N GLY A 126 7.49 1.02 -5.35
CA GLY A 126 8.37 2.06 -4.83
C GLY A 126 9.60 2.22 -5.73
N TYR A 127 10.57 3.03 -5.31
CA TYR A 127 11.76 3.27 -6.12
C TYR A 127 12.61 2.01 -6.29
N ARG A 128 12.86 1.28 -5.19
CA ARG A 128 13.71 0.06 -5.19
C ARG A 128 12.94 -1.25 -5.05
N SER A 129 11.61 -1.21 -5.14
CA SER A 129 10.79 -2.42 -4.99
C SER A 129 9.48 -2.32 -5.75
N ALA A 130 8.90 -3.47 -6.06
CA ALA A 130 7.51 -3.57 -6.52
C ALA A 130 6.83 -4.75 -5.84
N LEU A 131 5.52 -4.66 -5.64
CA LEU A 131 4.71 -5.64 -4.94
C LEU A 131 3.73 -6.27 -5.93
N ALA A 132 3.86 -7.59 -6.12
CA ALA A 132 2.79 -8.40 -6.70
C ALA A 132 1.95 -8.98 -5.56
N MET A 133 0.63 -8.95 -5.71
CA MET A 133 -0.30 -9.67 -4.86
C MET A 133 -0.93 -10.79 -5.67
N THR A 134 -0.98 -11.98 -5.08
CA THR A 134 -1.63 -13.15 -5.68
C THR A 134 -2.75 -13.63 -4.77
N GLY A 135 -3.67 -14.41 -5.32
CA GLY A 135 -4.76 -15.04 -4.60
C GLY A 135 -5.13 -16.38 -5.22
N MET A 136 -5.93 -17.17 -4.51
CA MET A 136 -6.40 -18.46 -5.02
C MET A 136 -7.27 -18.36 -6.29
N GLY A 137 -7.79 -17.16 -6.58
CA GLY A 137 -8.54 -16.85 -7.80
C GLY A 137 -7.68 -16.51 -9.03
N ASP A 138 -6.35 -16.49 -8.90
CA ASP A 138 -5.47 -16.25 -10.04
C ASP A 138 -5.48 -17.41 -11.04
N ALA A 139 -5.24 -17.09 -12.31
CA ALA A 139 -5.02 -18.08 -13.35
C ALA A 139 -3.88 -19.05 -12.97
N GLU A 140 -3.99 -20.29 -13.40
CA GLU A 140 -3.02 -21.34 -13.06
C GLU A 140 -1.58 -21.00 -13.44
N ASP A 141 -1.41 -20.26 -14.54
CA ASP A 141 -0.13 -19.85 -15.09
C ASP A 141 0.35 -18.48 -14.62
N ALA A 142 -0.42 -17.74 -13.82
CA ALA A 142 -0.13 -16.35 -13.46
C ALA A 142 1.26 -16.17 -12.83
N LEU A 143 1.59 -17.02 -11.85
CA LEU A 143 2.90 -16.98 -11.17
C LEU A 143 4.04 -17.46 -12.08
N SER A 144 3.78 -18.44 -12.95
CA SER A 144 4.75 -18.89 -13.96
C SER A 144 5.06 -17.79 -14.97
N ARG A 145 4.03 -17.06 -15.43
CA ARG A 145 4.17 -15.88 -16.30
C ARG A 145 4.97 -14.78 -15.62
N LEU A 146 4.71 -14.51 -14.34
CA LEU A 146 5.47 -13.50 -13.58
C LEU A 146 6.96 -13.85 -13.51
N VAL A 147 7.32 -15.07 -13.11
CA VAL A 147 8.75 -15.43 -13.00
C VAL A 147 9.45 -15.46 -14.37
N MET A 148 8.75 -15.87 -15.43
CA MET A 148 9.29 -15.82 -16.80
C MET A 148 9.50 -14.40 -17.29
N ALA A 149 8.55 -13.48 -17.01
CA ALA A 149 8.70 -12.07 -17.33
C ALA A 149 9.88 -11.45 -16.56
N LEU A 150 10.04 -11.75 -15.26
CA LEU A 150 11.17 -11.28 -14.48
C LEU A 150 12.53 -11.76 -15.04
N LYS A 151 12.60 -13.03 -15.48
CA LYS A 151 13.81 -13.57 -16.13
C LYS A 151 14.14 -12.86 -17.44
N ASP A 152 13.13 -12.61 -18.27
CA ASP A 152 13.30 -11.93 -19.56
C ASP A 152 13.69 -10.46 -19.38
N ILE A 153 13.02 -9.73 -18.49
CA ILE A 153 13.37 -8.36 -18.11
C ILE A 153 14.81 -8.32 -17.57
N GLU A 154 15.17 -9.26 -16.69
CA GLU A 154 16.54 -9.37 -16.20
C GLU A 154 17.51 -9.62 -17.37
N GLN A 155 17.22 -10.45 -18.36
CA GLN A 155 18.15 -10.65 -19.49
C GLN A 155 18.32 -9.41 -20.37
N ASN A 156 17.26 -8.62 -20.54
CA ASN A 156 17.24 -7.46 -21.45
C ASN A 156 17.57 -6.12 -20.79
N THR A 157 17.73 -6.09 -19.46
CA THR A 157 18.04 -4.87 -18.71
C THR A 157 19.53 -4.82 -18.37
N ALA A 158 20.22 -3.73 -18.71
CA ALA A 158 21.61 -3.55 -18.30
C ALA A 158 21.73 -3.60 -16.77
N PRO A 159 22.75 -4.29 -16.22
CA PRO A 159 22.93 -4.33 -14.77
C PRO A 159 23.23 -2.93 -14.22
N GLY A 160 22.78 -2.66 -13.00
CA GLY A 160 23.03 -1.40 -12.31
C GLY A 160 22.54 -1.41 -10.88
N GLU A 161 23.10 -0.52 -10.06
CA GLU A 161 22.68 -0.31 -8.69
C GLU A 161 21.79 0.92 -8.58
N LEU A 162 20.66 0.77 -7.90
CA LEU A 162 19.84 1.90 -7.50
C LEU A 162 20.34 2.45 -6.18
N PRO A 163 20.50 3.80 -6.07
CA PRO A 163 20.84 4.44 -4.81
C PRO A 163 19.82 4.06 -3.73
N PRO A 164 20.25 4.00 -2.46
CA PRO A 164 19.36 3.75 -1.35
C PRO A 164 18.25 4.82 -1.29
N ASP A 165 17.08 4.40 -0.84
CA ASP A 165 15.96 5.32 -0.63
C ASP A 165 16.17 6.02 0.72
N ASP A 166 15.92 7.33 0.76
CA ASP A 166 15.97 8.08 2.01
C ASP A 166 14.74 7.69 2.83
N ALA A 167 14.93 7.28 4.08
CA ALA A 167 13.81 7.00 4.98
C ALA A 167 12.94 8.26 5.11
N LEU A 168 11.63 8.10 4.87
CA LEU A 168 10.69 9.19 5.06
C LEU A 168 10.78 9.70 6.50
N PRO A 169 10.85 11.03 6.72
CA PRO A 169 10.92 11.58 8.06
C PRO A 169 9.63 11.26 8.82
N ARG A 170 9.78 10.84 10.08
CA ARG A 170 8.64 10.69 10.99
C ARG A 170 8.29 12.06 11.57
N ALA A 171 7.01 12.41 11.51
CA ALA A 171 6.49 13.60 12.15
C ALA A 171 6.13 13.32 13.62
N GLU A 172 6.14 14.37 14.43
CA GLU A 172 5.76 14.31 15.85
C GLU A 172 4.34 14.85 16.01
N ALA A 173 3.48 14.13 16.73
CA ALA A 173 2.12 14.57 17.00
C ALA A 173 2.13 15.66 18.08
N VAL A 174 1.59 16.84 17.74
CA VAL A 174 1.38 17.98 18.66
C VAL A 174 -0.07 18.01 19.15
N LEU A 175 -1.02 17.66 18.29
CA LEU A 175 -2.45 17.55 18.58
C LEU A 175 -3.00 16.24 18.03
N SER A 176 -4.16 15.83 18.51
CA SER A 176 -4.90 14.76 17.84
C SER A 176 -5.41 15.22 16.47
N PRO A 177 -5.60 14.30 15.51
CA PRO A 177 -6.15 14.66 14.20
C PRO A 177 -7.54 15.29 14.28
N GLY A 178 -8.37 14.87 15.24
CA GLY A 178 -9.70 15.45 15.47
C GLY A 178 -9.62 16.91 15.88
N GLU A 179 -8.82 17.22 16.91
CA GLU A 179 -8.63 18.61 17.36
C GLU A 179 -8.03 19.50 16.27
N ALA A 180 -7.10 18.97 15.48
CA ALA A 180 -6.45 19.74 14.42
C ALA A 180 -7.43 20.04 13.26
N LEU A 181 -8.30 19.09 12.89
CA LEU A 181 -9.27 19.26 11.80
C LEU A 181 -10.38 20.27 12.12
N GLU A 182 -10.68 20.48 13.41
CA GLU A 182 -11.69 21.43 13.87
C GLU A 182 -11.15 22.87 14.01
N ARG A 183 -9.82 23.05 14.00
CA ARG A 183 -9.20 24.36 14.17
C ARG A 183 -9.11 25.15 12.87
N ASP A 184 -9.11 26.47 13.03
CA ASP A 184 -8.85 27.39 11.93
C ASP A 184 -7.44 27.18 11.36
N HIS A 185 -7.36 27.22 10.03
CA HIS A 185 -6.12 27.03 9.29
C HIS A 185 -5.93 28.13 8.25
N GLU A 186 -4.70 28.24 7.76
CA GLU A 186 -4.32 29.07 6.64
C GLU A 186 -3.45 28.28 5.64
N LEU A 187 -3.44 28.73 4.38
CA LEU A 187 -2.63 28.13 3.33
C LEU A 187 -1.34 28.93 3.16
N ILE A 188 -0.21 28.26 3.33
CA ILE A 188 1.12 28.85 3.16
C ILE A 188 1.97 28.01 2.19
N PRO A 189 3.00 28.58 1.55
CA PRO A 189 3.98 27.79 0.80
C PRO A 189 4.64 26.74 1.69
N ILE A 190 4.82 25.53 1.18
CA ILE A 190 5.41 24.42 1.94
C ILE A 190 6.84 24.72 2.40
N GLU A 191 7.57 25.53 1.63
CA GLU A 191 8.92 25.98 1.96
C GLU A 191 8.95 26.84 3.23
N ALA A 192 7.82 27.48 3.57
CA ALA A 192 7.66 28.32 4.76
C ALA A 192 7.00 27.57 5.93
N ALA A 193 6.65 26.29 5.77
CA ALA A 193 5.84 25.57 6.75
C ALA A 193 6.64 24.94 7.90
N ALA A 194 7.97 24.92 7.82
CA ALA A 194 8.81 24.36 8.86
C ALA A 194 8.60 25.06 10.21
N GLY A 195 8.35 24.28 11.27
CA GLY A 195 8.06 24.76 12.62
C GLY A 195 6.58 24.95 12.92
N LEU A 196 5.68 24.77 11.95
CA LEU A 196 4.23 24.91 12.13
C LEU A 196 3.55 23.55 12.28
N VAL A 197 2.27 23.57 12.63
CA VAL A 197 1.45 22.36 12.82
C VAL A 197 0.57 22.15 11.59
N CYS A 198 0.61 20.95 11.03
CA CYS A 198 -0.17 20.57 9.86
C CYS A 198 -1.67 20.54 10.17
N ALA A 199 -2.50 21.06 9.26
CA ALA A 199 -3.95 21.07 9.39
C ALA A 199 -4.64 20.13 8.38
N GLU A 200 -3.88 19.43 7.54
CA GLU A 200 -4.40 18.52 6.53
C GLU A 200 -3.61 17.21 6.44
N TYR A 201 -4.15 16.26 5.70
CA TYR A 201 -3.42 15.06 5.33
C TYR A 201 -2.53 15.37 4.13
N VAL A 202 -1.25 15.01 4.23
CA VAL A 202 -0.30 15.06 3.12
C VAL A 202 0.20 13.65 2.88
N THR A 203 -0.13 13.07 1.73
CA THR A 203 0.26 11.70 1.39
C THR A 203 1.39 11.73 0.37
N ALA A 204 2.50 11.06 0.70
CA ALA A 204 3.54 10.77 -0.28
C ALA A 204 3.07 9.61 -1.15
N TYR A 205 2.96 9.82 -2.46
CA TYR A 205 2.63 8.74 -3.38
C TYR A 205 3.70 8.56 -4.46
N PRO A 206 4.24 7.34 -4.61
CA PRO A 206 4.18 6.18 -3.68
C PRO A 206 5.10 6.39 -2.45
N PRO A 207 4.94 5.61 -1.35
CA PRO A 207 4.17 4.37 -1.19
C PRO A 207 2.68 4.55 -0.82
N GLY A 208 2.15 5.77 -0.84
CA GLY A 208 0.75 6.03 -0.49
C GLY A 208 0.48 6.09 1.01
N ILE A 209 1.52 6.26 1.82
CA ILE A 209 1.39 6.49 3.27
C ILE A 209 1.36 8.00 3.57
N PRO A 210 0.69 8.42 4.66
CA PRO A 210 0.77 9.80 5.12
C PRO A 210 2.22 10.19 5.42
N LEU A 211 2.67 11.30 4.82
CA LEU A 211 3.87 12.04 5.23
C LEU A 211 3.55 12.97 6.40
N LEU A 212 2.34 13.55 6.40
CA LEU A 212 1.77 14.32 7.50
C LEU A 212 0.30 13.95 7.71
N VAL A 213 -0.08 13.91 8.97
CA VAL A 213 -1.46 13.85 9.48
C VAL A 213 -1.78 15.20 10.17
N PRO A 214 -3.04 15.66 10.16
CA PRO A 214 -3.43 16.85 10.92
C PRO A 214 -2.99 16.74 12.39
N GLY A 215 -2.42 17.82 12.92
CA GLY A 215 -1.91 17.89 14.29
C GLY A 215 -0.44 17.54 14.43
N GLU A 216 0.25 17.11 13.37
CA GLU A 216 1.68 16.83 13.41
C GLU A 216 2.55 18.07 13.10
N ALA A 217 3.73 18.14 13.72
CA ALA A 217 4.72 19.18 13.49
C ALA A 217 5.43 19.01 12.15
N ILE A 218 5.50 20.10 11.38
CA ILE A 218 6.17 20.13 10.08
C ILE A 218 7.65 20.47 10.31
N THR A 219 8.54 19.52 10.04
CA THR A 219 10.00 19.71 10.18
C THR A 219 10.65 20.09 8.86
N ALA A 220 11.85 20.67 8.90
CA ALA A 220 12.62 20.97 7.70
C ALA A 220 12.91 19.72 6.84
N ARG A 221 13.04 18.54 7.47
CA ARG A 221 13.19 17.26 6.76
C ARG A 221 11.92 16.90 5.99
N ILE A 222 10.74 17.15 6.57
CA ILE A 222 9.45 16.93 5.90
C ILE A 222 9.29 17.86 4.71
N VAL A 223 9.60 19.15 4.88
CA VAL A 223 9.61 20.13 3.76
C VAL A 223 10.56 19.67 2.65
N THR A 224 11.75 19.19 3.01
CA THR A 224 12.73 18.67 2.05
C THR A 224 12.22 17.42 1.33
N ALA A 225 11.65 16.47 2.05
CA ALA A 225 11.08 15.25 1.48
C ALA A 225 9.91 15.56 0.54
N ALA A 226 9.08 16.55 0.90
CA ALA A 226 7.98 17.03 0.08
C ALA A 226 8.44 17.78 -1.18
N GLY A 227 9.53 18.56 -1.10
CA GLY A 227 10.06 19.33 -2.23
C GLY A 227 10.97 18.55 -3.19
N ARG A 228 11.44 17.35 -2.80
CA ARG A 228 12.33 16.50 -3.63
C ARG A 228 11.59 15.63 -4.66
N GLY A 229 10.26 15.64 -4.69
CA GLY A 229 9.48 14.75 -5.54
C GLY A 229 8.84 15.44 -6.74
N GLU A 230 9.11 14.93 -7.95
CA GLU A 230 8.09 14.89 -9.02
C GLU A 230 6.86 14.03 -8.60
N SER A 231 6.97 13.34 -7.46
CA SER A 231 5.93 12.61 -6.75
C SER A 231 4.75 13.52 -6.39
N LEU A 232 3.59 13.21 -6.97
CA LEU A 232 2.32 13.88 -6.70
C LEU A 232 1.97 13.79 -5.20
N MET A 233 2.34 14.80 -4.42
CA MET A 233 1.79 15.00 -3.09
C MET A 233 0.29 15.22 -3.24
N LYS A 234 -0.50 14.29 -2.69
CA LYS A 234 -1.94 14.47 -2.59
C LYS A 234 -2.23 15.11 -1.24
N SER A 235 -2.67 16.36 -1.29
CA SER A 235 -3.20 17.11 -0.16
C SER A 235 -4.61 17.61 -0.51
N LYS A 236 -5.44 17.94 0.48
CA LYS A 236 -6.77 18.55 0.24
C LYS A 236 -6.60 19.91 -0.46
N SER A 237 -5.52 20.62 -0.15
CA SER A 237 -5.14 21.88 -0.78
C SER A 237 -4.69 21.74 -2.23
N LYS A 238 -4.60 20.51 -2.77
CA LYS A 238 -4.36 20.13 -4.19
C LYS A 238 -3.76 21.25 -5.04
N GLY A 239 -2.49 21.57 -4.81
CA GLY A 239 -1.72 22.35 -5.79
C GLY A 239 -2.22 23.77 -6.06
N LYS A 240 -2.68 24.53 -5.05
CA LYS A 240 -2.48 25.99 -5.11
C LYS A 240 -0.98 26.29 -5.00
N GLY A 241 -0.21 25.98 -6.03
CA GLY A 241 1.20 26.39 -6.19
C GLY A 241 2.18 25.98 -5.07
N GLY A 242 2.12 24.73 -4.58
CA GLY A 242 3.05 24.27 -3.53
C GLY A 242 2.64 24.67 -2.10
N GLN A 243 1.37 24.99 -1.88
CA GLN A 243 0.85 25.34 -0.56
C GLN A 243 0.40 24.14 0.28
N ILE A 244 0.43 24.33 1.60
CA ILE A 244 -0.03 23.41 2.64
C ILE A 244 -0.88 24.16 3.66
N ALA A 245 -1.90 23.50 4.21
CA ALA A 245 -2.71 23.99 5.32
C ALA A 245 -1.99 23.80 6.66
N VAL A 246 -1.83 24.90 7.38
CA VAL A 246 -1.26 24.93 8.73
C VAL A 246 -2.24 25.57 9.71
N LEU A 247 -2.19 25.14 10.97
CA LEU A 247 -3.01 25.73 12.02
C LEU A 247 -2.61 27.19 12.23
N LYS A 248 -3.61 28.07 12.32
CA LYS A 248 -3.35 29.46 12.72
C LYS A 248 -2.83 29.45 14.16
N ALA A 249 -1.87 30.32 14.44
CA ALA A 249 -1.46 30.58 15.81
C ALA A 249 -2.70 30.98 16.62
N VAL A 250 -2.93 30.31 17.75
CA VAL A 250 -3.95 30.77 18.70
C VAL A 250 -3.46 32.12 19.20
N SER A 251 -4.13 33.20 18.79
CA SER A 251 -3.99 34.47 19.49
C SER A 251 -4.39 34.19 20.93
N GLU A 252 -3.41 34.17 21.85
CA GLU A 252 -3.67 34.06 23.29
C GLU A 252 -4.76 35.08 23.65
N LEU A 253 -5.85 34.58 24.25
CA LEU A 253 -6.93 35.38 24.83
C LEU A 253 -6.42 36.18 26.03
#